data_AF-A0A2S9M1A5-F1
#
_entry.id   AF-A0A2S9M1A5-F1
#
_cell.length_a   1.000
_cell.length_b   1.000
_cell.length_c   1.000
_cell.angle_alpha   90.00
_cell.angle_beta   90.00
_cell.angle_gamma   90.00
#
_symmetry.space_group_name_H-M   'P 1'
#
loop_
_entity.id
_entity.type
_entity.pdbx_description
1 polymer ?
#
loop_
_entity_poly.entity_id
_entity_poly.type
_entity_poly.pdbx_seq_one_letter_code
_entity_poly.pdbx_strand_id
1 'polypeptide(L)'
;ARDKLHGLVWLRSDFTVLVRLKHTSVPLQTMKAVVLDAAGRYLRDCAAGEEGSIVIAGPNVFAGYTDAALNERLWIDLGDGRRWLDTGDLGRQDADGYFWLTGRRKDLIIRGGHNIDPATIEEPLHRHPAVQLAAAIGRPDAHAGEVPMAYVQLKPGARASEQELEAFARQHIAERAAQPKQIRIVDAIPLTGVGKIFKPELKRRETGDALSVALAENGVAGASVDVQTGGSGGMTVVVTLRDAQFEAAAHAVLGRYPFTFTVDVQPQAH
;
A
#
# COMPACT_ATOMS: atom_id res chain seq x y z
N ALA A 1 9.05 -12.76 -42.69
CA ALA A 1 8.87 -13.91 -41.80
C ALA A 1 9.76 -13.69 -40.59
N ARG A 2 9.18 -13.42 -39.40
CA ARG A 2 9.93 -13.23 -38.15
C ARG A 2 9.51 -14.33 -37.20
N ASP A 3 10.50 -15.05 -36.70
CA ASP A 3 10.37 -16.19 -35.81
C ASP A 3 9.67 -15.83 -34.50
N LYS A 4 8.80 -16.75 -34.08
CA LYS A 4 8.10 -16.77 -32.80
C LYS A 4 9.09 -17.15 -31.69
N LEU A 5 9.58 -16.18 -30.94
CA LEU A 5 10.19 -16.45 -29.63
C LEU A 5 9.08 -16.63 -28.59
N HIS A 6 8.76 -17.90 -28.32
CA HIS A 6 8.09 -18.32 -27.10
C HIS A 6 9.10 -18.20 -25.95
N GLY A 7 8.91 -17.21 -25.08
CA GLY A 7 9.76 -17.01 -23.92
C GLY A 7 9.24 -15.88 -23.06
N LEU A 8 9.42 -16.01 -21.74
CA LEU A 8 9.22 -14.95 -20.76
C LEU A 8 10.05 -13.74 -21.21
N VAL A 9 9.41 -12.69 -21.75
CA VAL A 9 10.14 -11.49 -22.16
C VAL A 9 10.25 -10.56 -20.96
N TRP A 10 11.45 -10.54 -20.36
CA TRP A 10 11.83 -9.50 -19.41
C TRP A 10 12.06 -8.21 -20.20
N LEU A 11 11.06 -7.33 -20.27
CA LEU A 11 11.31 -5.95 -20.68
C LEU A 11 11.98 -5.23 -19.51
N ARG A 12 13.31 -5.15 -19.53
CA ARG A 12 14.05 -4.19 -18.69
C ARG A 12 13.83 -2.79 -19.29
N SER A 13 12.80 -2.11 -18.82
CA SER A 13 12.82 -0.65 -18.71
C SER A 13 12.69 -0.32 -17.24
N ASP A 14 13.76 0.22 -16.67
CA ASP A 14 13.83 0.91 -15.37
C ASP A 14 12.75 0.53 -14.34
N PHE A 15 13.06 -0.52 -13.58
CA PHE A 15 12.49 -0.89 -12.28
C PHE A 15 10.98 -1.15 -12.13
N THR A 16 10.20 -1.20 -13.20
CA THR A 16 8.86 -1.82 -13.15
C THR A 16 9.00 -3.32 -13.42
N VAL A 17 8.66 -4.19 -12.46
CA VAL A 17 8.38 -5.60 -12.79
C VAL A 17 6.98 -5.68 -13.38
N LEU A 18 6.85 -5.27 -14.65
CA LEU A 18 5.70 -5.61 -15.47
C LEU A 18 5.80 -7.10 -15.79
N VAL A 19 5.26 -7.94 -14.90
CA VAL A 19 5.14 -9.37 -15.20
C VAL A 19 4.06 -9.53 -16.25
N ARG A 20 4.48 -9.55 -17.52
CA ARG A 20 3.60 -9.85 -18.64
C ARG A 20 3.45 -11.37 -18.73
N LEU A 21 2.32 -11.90 -18.27
CA LEU A 21 1.97 -13.32 -18.39
C LEU A 21 0.81 -13.47 -19.35
N LYS A 22 0.99 -14.29 -20.38
CA LYS A 22 -0.15 -14.73 -21.19
C LYS A 22 -0.88 -15.82 -20.41
N HIS A 23 -2.19 -15.72 -20.30
CA HIS A 23 -3.01 -16.75 -19.66
C HIS A 23 -2.70 -18.17 -20.17
N THR A 24 -2.32 -18.31 -21.45
CA THR A 24 -2.01 -19.60 -22.09
C THR A 24 -0.56 -20.06 -21.92
N SER A 25 0.30 -19.30 -21.24
CA SER A 25 1.74 -19.60 -21.11
C SER A 25 2.12 -20.38 -19.86
N VAL A 26 1.21 -20.55 -18.89
CA VAL A 26 1.43 -21.41 -17.72
C VAL A 26 0.47 -22.60 -17.83
N PRO A 27 0.95 -23.81 -18.15
CA PRO A 27 0.10 -24.98 -18.28
C PRO A 27 -0.74 -25.20 -17.02
N LEU A 28 -2.04 -25.44 -17.22
CA LEU A 28 -3.00 -25.77 -16.15
C LEU A 28 -3.22 -24.67 -15.10
N GLN A 29 -2.70 -23.46 -15.29
CA GLN A 29 -2.96 -22.30 -14.43
C GLN A 29 -3.96 -21.37 -15.10
N THR A 30 -5.10 -21.18 -14.46
CA THR A 30 -6.11 -20.19 -14.85
C THR A 30 -5.86 -18.91 -14.07
N MET A 31 -6.01 -17.75 -14.72
CA MET A 31 -5.89 -16.44 -14.11
C MET A 31 -7.05 -15.55 -14.56
N LYS A 32 -7.57 -14.71 -13.66
CA LYS A 32 -8.59 -13.70 -13.97
C LYS A 32 -8.30 -12.40 -13.24
N ALA A 33 -8.72 -11.29 -13.84
CA ALA A 33 -8.90 -10.02 -13.16
C ALA A 33 -10.40 -9.92 -12.82
N VAL A 34 -10.72 -9.70 -11.55
CA VAL A 34 -12.10 -9.68 -11.06
C VAL A 34 -12.39 -8.45 -10.20
N VAL A 35 -13.64 -8.01 -10.26
CA VAL A 35 -14.17 -6.99 -9.36
C VAL A 35 -14.67 -7.68 -8.10
N LEU A 36 -14.18 -7.24 -6.95
CA LEU A 36 -14.60 -7.71 -5.63
C LEU A 36 -15.36 -6.60 -4.90
N ASP A 37 -16.29 -6.96 -4.02
CA ASP A 37 -16.91 -6.03 -3.09
C ASP A 37 -15.98 -5.72 -1.89
N ALA A 38 -16.43 -4.83 -1.00
CA ALA A 38 -15.67 -4.44 0.20
C ALA A 38 -15.42 -5.60 1.18
N ALA A 39 -16.21 -6.67 1.11
CA ALA A 39 -16.02 -7.90 1.88
C ALA A 39 -15.13 -8.93 1.17
N GLY A 40 -14.62 -8.61 -0.03
CA GLY A 40 -13.79 -9.49 -0.84
C GLY A 40 -14.60 -10.53 -1.63
N ARG A 41 -15.91 -10.36 -1.78
CA ARG A 41 -16.74 -11.30 -2.56
C ARG A 41 -16.73 -10.95 -4.03
N TYR A 42 -16.71 -11.98 -4.88
CA TYR A 42 -16.75 -11.83 -6.33
C TYR A 42 -18.05 -11.15 -6.78
N LEU A 43 -17.93 -10.12 -7.63
CA LEU A 43 -19.06 -9.46 -8.28
C LEU A 43 -19.14 -9.82 -9.76
N ARG A 44 -18.04 -9.68 -10.49
CA ARG A 44 -17.92 -10.00 -11.92
C ARG A 44 -16.47 -10.06 -12.38
N ASP A 45 -16.25 -10.65 -13.55
CA ASP A 45 -15.00 -10.51 -14.28
C ASP A 45 -14.80 -9.05 -14.75
N CYS A 46 -13.54 -8.61 -14.80
CA CYS A 46 -13.15 -7.33 -15.37
C CYS A 46 -13.25 -7.37 -16.90
N ALA A 47 -13.63 -6.25 -17.52
CA ALA A 47 -13.49 -6.05 -18.96
C ALA A 47 -12.00 -5.98 -19.36
N ALA A 48 -11.71 -6.17 -20.65
CA ALA A 48 -10.34 -6.00 -21.15
C ALA A 48 -9.84 -4.57 -20.88
N GLY A 49 -8.69 -4.46 -20.23
CA GLY A 49 -8.08 -3.20 -19.80
C GLY A 49 -8.60 -2.65 -18.46
N GLU A 50 -9.67 -3.21 -17.91
CA GLU A 50 -10.18 -2.81 -16.59
C GLU A 50 -9.33 -3.43 -15.49
N GLU A 51 -9.00 -2.61 -14.48
CA GLU A 51 -8.25 -3.06 -13.31
C GLU A 51 -9.16 -3.81 -12.32
N GLY A 52 -8.62 -4.87 -11.72
CA GLY A 52 -9.28 -5.63 -10.66
C GLY A 52 -8.29 -6.44 -9.84
N SER A 53 -8.82 -7.25 -8.93
CA SER A 53 -8.01 -8.18 -8.15
C SER A 53 -7.60 -9.37 -9.02
N ILE A 54 -6.32 -9.73 -9.00
CA ILE A 54 -5.81 -10.89 -9.72
C ILE A 54 -6.06 -12.14 -8.89
N VAL A 55 -6.85 -13.06 -9.45
CA VAL A 55 -7.14 -14.36 -8.86
C VAL A 55 -6.59 -15.47 -9.74
N ILE A 56 -6.10 -16.54 -9.11
CA ILE A 56 -5.49 -17.66 -9.82
C ILE A 56 -6.05 -19.01 -9.34
N ALA A 57 -6.19 -19.97 -10.24
CA ALA A 57 -6.61 -21.33 -9.93
C ALA A 57 -5.79 -22.34 -10.74
N GLY A 58 -5.41 -23.47 -10.14
CA GLY A 58 -4.61 -24.49 -10.83
C GLY A 58 -3.84 -25.39 -9.86
N PRO A 59 -3.16 -26.43 -10.36
CA PRO A 59 -2.44 -27.42 -9.55
C PRO A 59 -1.23 -26.83 -8.80
N ASN A 60 -0.72 -25.66 -9.22
CA ASN A 60 0.41 -24.99 -8.57
C ASN A 60 -0.02 -24.10 -7.38
N VAL A 61 -1.33 -23.95 -7.16
CA VAL A 61 -1.86 -23.20 -6.03
C VAL A 61 -1.70 -24.05 -4.76
N PHE A 62 -0.93 -23.54 -3.79
CA PHE A 62 -0.68 -24.19 -2.51
C PHE A 62 -1.98 -24.47 -1.72
N ALA A 63 -1.93 -25.39 -0.75
CA ALA A 63 -3.13 -25.83 -0.03
C ALA A 63 -3.72 -24.75 0.92
N GLY A 64 -2.92 -23.76 1.30
CA GLY A 64 -3.20 -22.77 2.34
C GLY A 64 -2.03 -22.62 3.30
N TYR A 65 -2.11 -21.63 4.18
CA TYR A 65 -1.15 -21.41 5.26
C TYR A 65 -1.39 -22.39 6.42
N THR A 66 -0.36 -22.65 7.21
CA THR A 66 -0.48 -23.46 8.44
C THR A 66 -1.28 -22.74 9.53
N ASP A 67 -1.22 -21.41 9.54
CA ASP A 67 -2.10 -20.58 10.36
C ASP A 67 -3.48 -20.48 9.70
N ALA A 68 -4.49 -21.02 10.37
CA ALA A 68 -5.86 -21.03 9.87
C ALA A 68 -6.42 -19.61 9.66
N ALA A 69 -6.02 -18.63 10.47
CA ALA A 69 -6.51 -17.26 10.36
C ALA A 69 -6.06 -16.59 9.04
N LEU A 70 -4.91 -16.99 8.49
CA LEU A 70 -4.42 -16.48 7.20
C LEU A 70 -5.17 -17.05 6.00
N ASN A 71 -5.98 -18.10 6.18
CA ASN A 71 -6.74 -18.74 5.11
C ASN A 71 -8.15 -18.17 4.92
N GLU A 72 -8.68 -17.41 5.89
CA GLU A 72 -10.09 -16.96 5.90
C GLU A 72 -10.50 -16.14 4.68
N ARG A 73 -9.57 -15.32 4.15
CA ARG A 73 -9.80 -14.43 2.99
C ARG A 73 -8.97 -14.82 1.77
N LEU A 74 -8.37 -16.00 1.81
CA LEU A 74 -7.43 -16.46 0.78
C LEU A 74 -8.14 -16.98 -0.47
N TRP A 75 -9.39 -17.42 -0.32
CA TRP A 75 -10.13 -18.13 -1.36
C TRP A 75 -11.37 -17.36 -1.78
N ILE A 76 -11.54 -17.17 -3.07
CA ILE A 76 -12.70 -16.50 -3.67
C ILE A 76 -13.53 -17.54 -4.41
N ASP A 77 -14.84 -17.55 -4.15
CA ASP A 77 -15.80 -18.33 -4.92
C ASP A 77 -16.31 -17.48 -6.09
N LEU A 78 -16.05 -17.95 -7.32
CA LEU A 78 -16.51 -17.32 -8.56
C LEU A 78 -17.78 -17.98 -9.11
N GLY A 79 -18.35 -18.97 -8.41
CA GLY A 79 -19.52 -19.73 -8.82
C GLY A 79 -19.26 -20.81 -9.88
N ASP A 80 -17.99 -21.09 -10.20
CA ASP A 80 -17.59 -22.07 -11.21
C ASP A 80 -17.04 -23.39 -10.62
N GLY A 81 -17.18 -23.56 -9.30
CA GLY A 81 -16.75 -24.76 -8.57
C GLY A 81 -15.23 -24.90 -8.42
N ARG A 82 -14.44 -23.93 -8.90
CA ARG A 82 -12.98 -23.91 -8.72
C ARG A 82 -12.62 -23.11 -7.48
N ARG A 83 -11.51 -23.51 -6.85
CA ARG A 83 -10.90 -22.77 -5.73
C ARG A 83 -9.95 -21.71 -6.30
N TRP A 84 -10.35 -20.45 -6.23
CA TRP A 84 -9.52 -19.33 -6.71
C TRP A 84 -8.76 -18.70 -5.55
N LEU A 85 -7.44 -18.66 -5.68
CA LEU A 85 -6.57 -17.94 -4.76
C LEU A 85 -6.65 -16.44 -5.05
N ASP A 86 -7.01 -15.65 -4.04
CA ASP A 86 -6.78 -14.21 -4.05
C ASP A 86 -5.29 -13.93 -3.81
N THR A 87 -4.61 -13.41 -4.83
CA THR A 87 -3.19 -13.10 -4.74
C THR A 87 -2.91 -11.84 -3.91
N GLY A 88 -3.93 -11.00 -3.71
CA GLY A 88 -3.81 -9.65 -3.16
C GLY A 88 -3.14 -8.64 -4.10
N ASP A 89 -2.75 -9.06 -5.31
CA ASP A 89 -2.21 -8.20 -6.36
C ASP A 89 -3.37 -7.61 -7.19
N LEU A 90 -3.19 -6.37 -7.65
CA LEU A 90 -4.08 -5.69 -8.58
C LEU A 90 -3.49 -5.75 -9.99
N GLY A 91 -4.37 -5.81 -10.99
CA GLY A 91 -3.95 -5.79 -12.37
C GLY A 91 -5.11 -5.83 -13.35
N ARG A 92 -4.76 -5.78 -14.64
CA ARG A 92 -5.71 -5.81 -15.76
C ARG A 92 -5.30 -6.85 -16.80
N GLN A 93 -6.28 -7.43 -17.47
CA GLN A 93 -6.04 -8.27 -18.64
C GLN A 93 -6.23 -7.43 -19.91
N ASP A 94 -5.27 -7.43 -20.83
CA ASP A 94 -5.46 -6.79 -22.14
C ASP A 94 -6.24 -7.67 -23.13
N ALA A 95 -6.60 -7.10 -24.28
CA ALA A 95 -7.37 -7.79 -25.32
C ALA A 95 -6.63 -9.00 -25.93
N ASP A 96 -5.30 -9.06 -25.80
CA ASP A 96 -4.47 -10.17 -26.27
C ASP A 96 -4.33 -11.28 -25.20
N GLY A 97 -4.98 -11.10 -24.05
CA GLY A 97 -5.01 -12.05 -22.94
C GLY A 97 -3.79 -12.00 -22.03
N TYR A 98 -3.00 -10.92 -22.07
CA TYR A 98 -1.90 -10.71 -21.14
C TYR A 98 -2.36 -9.98 -19.88
N PHE A 99 -1.82 -10.41 -18.74
CA PHE A 99 -2.01 -9.72 -17.47
C PHE A 99 -0.90 -8.70 -17.23
N TRP A 100 -1.31 -7.54 -16.73
CA TRP A 100 -0.47 -6.43 -16.30
C TRP A 100 -0.71 -6.25 -14.81
N LEU A 101 0.27 -6.61 -13.97
CA LEU A 101 0.22 -6.32 -12.54
C LEU A 101 0.47 -4.82 -12.35
N THR A 102 -0.46 -4.14 -11.69
CA THR A 102 -0.42 -2.69 -11.49
C THR A 102 -0.04 -2.33 -10.06
N GLY A 103 -0.44 -3.13 -9.07
CA GLY A 103 -0.07 -2.85 -7.68
C GLY A 103 -0.51 -3.93 -6.71
N ARG A 104 -0.62 -3.55 -5.43
CA ARG A 104 -1.12 -4.41 -4.36
C ARG A 104 -2.28 -3.77 -3.64
N ARG A 105 -3.34 -4.55 -3.43
CA ARG A 105 -4.57 -4.04 -2.81
C ARG A 105 -4.34 -3.48 -1.41
N LYS A 106 -3.45 -4.09 -0.62
CA LYS A 106 -3.07 -3.64 0.73
C LYS A 106 -2.14 -2.42 0.76
N ASP A 107 -1.54 -2.08 -0.38
CA ASP A 107 -0.61 -0.96 -0.50
C ASP A 107 -1.31 0.30 -1.06
N LEU A 108 -2.55 0.17 -1.56
CA LEU A 108 -3.38 1.30 -2.00
C LEU A 108 -3.48 2.38 -0.92
N ILE A 109 -3.45 3.63 -1.37
CA ILE A 109 -3.73 4.80 -0.55
C ILE A 109 -5.18 5.19 -0.79
N ILE A 110 -6.02 5.19 0.24
CA ILE A 110 -7.46 5.44 0.10
C ILE A 110 -7.78 6.86 0.58
N ARG A 111 -7.87 7.78 -0.38
CA ARG A 111 -8.12 9.20 -0.13
C ARG A 111 -9.56 9.57 -0.48
N GLY A 112 -10.39 9.79 0.53
CA GLY A 112 -11.79 10.19 0.35
C GLY A 112 -12.61 9.15 -0.42
N GLY A 113 -12.28 7.87 -0.27
CA GLY A 113 -12.89 6.76 -1.02
C GLY A 113 -12.30 6.54 -2.43
N HIS A 114 -11.31 7.34 -2.85
CA HIS A 114 -10.59 7.17 -4.11
C HIS A 114 -9.32 6.36 -3.89
N ASN A 115 -9.14 5.28 -4.66
CA ASN A 115 -7.99 4.39 -4.57
C ASN A 115 -6.83 4.94 -5.40
N ILE A 116 -5.71 5.22 -4.75
CA ILE A 116 -4.48 5.70 -5.37
C ILE A 116 -3.44 4.60 -5.26
N ASP A 117 -2.93 4.16 -6.41
CA ASP A 117 -1.80 3.24 -6.45
C ASP A 117 -0.49 4.00 -6.16
N PRO A 118 0.29 3.61 -5.13
CA PRO A 118 1.60 4.19 -4.86
C PRO A 118 2.55 4.26 -6.07
N ALA A 119 2.45 3.32 -7.02
CA ALA A 119 3.30 3.33 -8.22
C ALA A 119 3.12 4.61 -9.04
N THR A 120 1.92 5.19 -9.07
CA THR A 120 1.63 6.47 -9.76
C THR A 120 2.41 7.65 -9.19
N ILE A 121 2.95 7.52 -7.98
CA ILE A 121 3.74 8.51 -7.25
C ILE A 121 5.23 8.13 -7.32
N GLU A 122 5.53 6.87 -7.03
CA GLU A 122 6.88 6.35 -6.97
C GLU A 122 7.57 6.41 -8.34
N GLU A 123 6.89 6.00 -9.41
CA GLU A 123 7.49 5.97 -10.73
C GLU A 123 7.90 7.36 -11.24
N PRO A 124 7.05 8.41 -11.16
CA PRO A 124 7.49 9.76 -11.45
C PRO A 124 8.70 10.17 -10.60
N LEU A 125 8.66 9.97 -9.28
CA LEU A 125 9.77 10.38 -8.39
C LEU A 125 11.09 9.68 -8.74
N HIS A 126 11.06 8.40 -9.13
CA HIS A 126 12.27 7.68 -9.57
C HIS A 126 12.90 8.27 -10.84
N ARG A 127 12.15 9.00 -11.67
CA ARG A 127 12.71 9.70 -12.84
C ARG A 127 13.51 10.95 -12.48
N HIS A 128 13.38 11.45 -11.24
CA HIS A 128 14.15 12.61 -10.80
C HIS A 128 15.65 12.25 -10.69
N PRO A 129 16.58 13.03 -11.28
CA PRO A 129 18.00 12.66 -11.35
C PRO A 129 18.67 12.38 -10.00
N ALA A 130 18.25 13.07 -8.93
CA ALA A 130 18.81 12.91 -7.60
C ALA A 130 18.24 11.72 -6.80
N VAL A 131 17.12 11.13 -7.22
CA VAL A 131 16.39 10.11 -6.44
C VAL A 131 16.98 8.72 -6.68
N GLN A 132 17.36 8.03 -5.60
CA GLN A 132 17.80 6.64 -5.64
C GLN A 132 16.63 5.68 -5.43
N LEU A 133 15.82 5.93 -4.40
CA LEU A 133 14.63 5.16 -4.07
C LEU A 133 13.50 6.13 -3.68
N ALA A 134 12.28 5.80 -4.07
CA ALA A 134 11.07 6.46 -3.62
C ALA A 134 10.06 5.44 -3.10
N ALA A 135 9.36 5.78 -2.01
CA ALA A 135 8.29 4.97 -1.45
C ALA A 135 7.11 5.86 -1.09
N ALA A 136 5.94 5.59 -1.68
CA ALA A 136 4.70 6.28 -1.37
C ALA A 136 3.82 5.43 -0.45
N ILE A 137 3.22 6.11 0.52
CA ILE A 137 2.36 5.53 1.57
C ILE A 137 1.20 6.48 1.87
N GLY A 138 0.11 5.93 2.41
CA GLY A 138 -0.99 6.71 2.95
C GLY A 138 -0.67 7.15 4.38
N ARG A 139 -0.73 8.46 4.64
CA ARG A 139 -0.72 9.02 5.99
C ARG A 139 -2.16 9.17 6.47
N PRO A 140 -2.50 8.69 7.68
CA PRO A 140 -3.84 8.86 8.22
C PRO A 140 -4.26 10.32 8.28
N ASP A 141 -5.50 10.60 7.87
CA ASP A 141 -6.10 11.93 7.85
C ASP A 141 -7.55 11.86 8.34
N ALA A 142 -7.91 12.71 9.30
CA ALA A 142 -9.24 12.68 9.93
C ALA A 142 -10.40 13.03 8.99
N HIS A 143 -10.15 13.67 7.83
CA HIS A 143 -11.18 14.07 6.89
C HIS A 143 -11.17 13.21 5.63
N ALA A 144 -9.99 12.88 5.12
CA ALA A 144 -9.80 12.15 3.88
C ALA A 144 -9.58 10.64 4.09
N GLY A 145 -9.49 10.16 5.33
CA GLY A 145 -9.07 8.80 5.64
C GLY A 145 -7.55 8.66 5.54
N GLU A 146 -7.02 8.85 4.33
CA GLU A 146 -5.58 8.92 4.07
C GLU A 146 -5.24 10.06 3.10
N VAL A 147 -4.01 10.57 3.20
CA VAL A 147 -3.39 11.45 2.22
C VAL A 147 -2.05 10.89 1.75
N PRO A 148 -1.69 11.01 0.46
CA PRO A 148 -0.41 10.50 -0.01
C PRO A 148 0.77 11.24 0.61
N MET A 149 1.76 10.48 1.05
CA MET A 149 3.09 10.92 1.47
C MET A 149 4.13 10.17 0.66
N ALA A 150 5.29 10.78 0.42
CA ALA A 150 6.41 10.08 -0.20
C ALA A 150 7.69 10.21 0.64
N TYR A 151 8.43 9.11 0.73
CA TYR A 151 9.78 9.04 1.25
C TYR A 151 10.75 8.92 0.10
N VAL A 152 11.84 9.68 0.15
CA VAL A 152 12.88 9.69 -0.87
C VAL A 152 14.23 9.47 -0.23
N GLN A 153 15.00 8.55 -0.79
CA GLN A 153 16.42 8.41 -0.54
C GLN A 153 17.17 8.96 -1.77
N LEU A 154 18.13 9.85 -1.54
CA LEU A 154 18.92 10.44 -2.61
C LEU A 154 20.08 9.53 -3.02
N LYS A 155 20.55 9.67 -4.26
CA LYS A 155 21.78 9.02 -4.72
C LYS A 155 22.99 9.56 -3.95
N PRO A 156 24.04 8.74 -3.73
CA PRO A 156 25.27 9.21 -3.11
C PRO A 156 25.82 10.46 -3.81
N GLY A 157 26.06 11.52 -3.05
CA GLY A 157 26.59 12.79 -3.56
C GLY A 157 25.58 13.69 -4.30
N ALA A 158 24.36 13.21 -4.56
CA ALA A 158 23.30 14.04 -5.11
C ALA A 158 22.71 14.96 -4.03
N ARG A 159 22.13 16.09 -4.46
CA ARG A 159 21.41 17.03 -3.60
C ARG A 159 20.08 17.36 -4.26
N ALA A 160 19.04 17.38 -3.45
CA ALA A 160 17.72 17.92 -3.78
C ALA A 160 17.06 18.35 -2.47
N SER A 161 16.20 19.36 -2.52
CA SER A 161 15.34 19.71 -1.39
C SER A 161 13.98 19.00 -1.49
N GLU A 162 13.29 18.86 -0.36
CA GLU A 162 11.90 18.35 -0.35
C GLU A 162 10.98 19.20 -1.24
N GLN A 163 11.16 20.52 -1.23
CA GLN A 163 10.40 21.48 -2.03
C GLN A 163 10.64 21.30 -3.54
N GLU A 164 11.88 21.03 -3.95
CA GLU A 164 12.21 20.70 -5.35
C GLU A 164 11.53 19.40 -5.80
N LEU A 165 11.57 18.37 -4.96
CA LEU A 165 10.92 17.09 -5.24
C LEU A 165 9.40 17.23 -5.31
N GLU A 166 8.80 18.04 -4.43
CA GLU A 166 7.36 18.33 -4.46
C GLU A 166 6.95 19.10 -5.71
N ALA A 167 7.77 20.06 -6.15
CA ALA A 167 7.55 20.78 -7.39
C ALA A 167 7.66 19.83 -8.60
N PHE A 168 8.66 18.95 -8.60
CA PHE A 168 8.82 17.93 -9.63
C PHE A 168 7.63 16.95 -9.67
N ALA A 169 7.18 16.47 -8.50
CA ALA A 169 6.02 15.59 -8.38
C ALA A 169 4.75 16.24 -8.94
N ARG A 170 4.49 17.53 -8.63
CA ARG A 170 3.35 18.28 -9.16
C ARG A 170 3.33 18.38 -10.69
N GLN A 171 4.50 18.37 -11.33
CA GLN A 171 4.62 18.43 -12.79
C GLN A 171 4.47 17.06 -13.47
N HIS A 172 4.85 15.98 -12.79
CA HIS A 172 4.97 14.65 -13.40
C HIS A 172 3.91 13.63 -12.94
N ILE A 173 3.18 13.93 -11.85
CA ILE A 173 2.03 13.13 -11.39
C ILE A 173 0.76 13.78 -11.95
N ALA A 174 0.16 13.11 -12.95
CA ALA A 174 -1.04 13.59 -13.63
C ALA A 174 -2.26 13.64 -12.71
N GLU A 175 -2.40 12.65 -11.83
CA GLU A 175 -3.52 12.57 -10.91
C GLU A 175 -3.31 13.51 -9.72
N ARG A 176 -4.15 14.56 -9.63
CA ARG A 176 -4.06 15.55 -8.55
C ARG A 176 -4.26 14.94 -7.15
N ALA A 177 -5.10 13.91 -7.03
CA ALA A 177 -5.33 13.24 -5.75
C ALA A 177 -4.11 12.45 -5.27
N ALA A 178 -3.27 11.97 -6.19
CA ALA A 178 -2.04 11.22 -5.93
C ALA A 178 -0.83 12.10 -5.58
N GLN A 179 -0.87 13.40 -5.86
CA GLN A 179 0.23 14.31 -5.52
C GLN A 179 0.50 14.28 -3.99
N PRO A 180 1.74 13.94 -3.56
CA PRO A 180 2.09 13.88 -2.15
C PRO A 180 1.82 15.20 -1.44
N LYS A 181 1.24 15.12 -0.24
CA LYS A 181 1.08 16.27 0.65
C LYS A 181 2.42 16.80 1.15
N GLN A 182 3.37 15.90 1.36
CA GLN A 182 4.74 16.21 1.73
C GLN A 182 5.66 15.09 1.22
N ILE A 183 6.89 15.46 0.89
CA ILE A 183 7.96 14.51 0.57
C ILE A 183 9.03 14.62 1.66
N ARG A 184 9.43 13.49 2.24
CA ARG A 184 10.50 13.42 3.24
C ARG A 184 11.76 12.82 2.66
N ILE A 185 12.89 13.53 2.79
CA ILE A 185 14.19 12.96 2.46
C ILE A 185 14.73 12.18 3.66
N VAL A 186 15.15 10.94 3.44
CA VAL A 186 15.73 10.06 4.48
C VAL A 186 17.08 9.51 4.04
N ASP A 187 17.95 9.27 5.01
CA ASP A 187 19.26 8.67 4.76
C ASP A 187 19.14 7.26 4.17
N ALA A 188 18.18 6.48 4.66
CA ALA A 188 17.91 5.13 4.20
C ALA A 188 16.41 4.81 4.28
N ILE A 189 15.84 4.36 3.16
CA ILE A 189 14.51 3.76 3.16
C ILE A 189 14.60 2.34 3.77
N PRO A 190 13.71 1.97 4.71
CA PRO A 190 13.73 0.66 5.33
C PRO A 190 13.52 -0.43 4.28
N LEU A 191 14.37 -1.46 4.31
CA LEU A 191 14.29 -2.61 3.43
C LEU A 191 14.04 -3.90 4.24
N THR A 192 13.37 -4.86 3.62
CA THR A 192 13.26 -6.25 4.11
C THR A 192 14.63 -6.94 4.05
N GLY A 193 14.77 -8.09 4.72
CA GLY A 193 16.01 -8.90 4.67
C GLY A 193 16.42 -9.37 3.28
N VAL A 194 15.53 -9.27 2.29
CA VAL A 194 15.79 -9.58 0.87
C VAL A 194 15.90 -8.31 -0.02
N GLY A 195 16.06 -7.13 0.59
CA GLY A 195 16.34 -5.87 -0.11
C GLY A 195 15.15 -5.16 -0.74
N LYS A 196 13.90 -5.62 -0.52
CA LYS A 196 12.70 -4.90 -0.98
C LYS A 196 12.29 -3.82 0.00
N ILE A 197 11.74 -2.70 -0.48
CA ILE A 197 11.19 -1.62 0.36
C ILE A 197 10.18 -2.20 1.37
N PHE A 198 10.39 -1.88 2.65
CA PHE A 198 9.53 -2.29 3.75
C PHE A 198 8.60 -1.14 4.16
N LYS A 199 7.56 -0.91 3.34
CA LYS A 199 6.53 0.12 3.56
C LYS A 199 5.84 0.07 4.93
N PRO A 200 5.62 -1.11 5.58
CA PRO A 200 4.99 -1.15 6.90
C PRO A 200 5.70 -0.28 7.95
N GLU A 201 7.03 -0.22 7.93
CA GLU A 201 7.79 0.65 8.84
C GLU A 201 7.55 2.14 8.56
N LEU A 202 7.46 2.53 7.28
CA LEU A 202 7.14 3.91 6.90
C LEU A 202 5.71 4.30 7.29
N LYS A 203 4.74 3.40 7.07
CA LYS A 203 3.35 3.58 7.52
C LYS A 203 3.29 3.73 9.04
N ARG A 204 4.02 2.90 9.79
CA ARG A 204 4.09 2.96 11.26
C ARG A 204 4.58 4.34 11.74
N ARG A 205 5.66 4.87 11.15
CA ARG A 205 6.19 6.21 11.46
C ARG A 205 5.19 7.31 11.17
N GLU A 206 4.59 7.30 9.98
CA GLU A 206 3.64 8.35 9.58
C GLU A 206 2.34 8.32 10.37
N THR A 207 1.85 7.14 10.76
CA THR A 207 0.73 7.03 11.69
C THR A 207 1.11 7.65 13.05
N GLY A 208 2.26 7.30 13.61
CA GLY A 208 2.72 7.85 14.89
C GLY A 208 2.82 9.38 14.86
N ASP A 209 3.44 9.92 13.82
CA ASP A 209 3.57 11.36 13.59
C ASP A 209 2.21 12.04 13.42
N ALA A 210 1.32 11.49 12.57
CA ALA A 210 0.00 12.06 12.31
C ALA A 210 -0.85 12.17 13.58
N LEU A 211 -0.83 11.13 14.41
CA LEU A 211 -1.62 11.09 15.64
C LEU A 211 -1.00 11.96 16.73
N SER A 212 0.32 12.00 16.83
CA SER A 212 1.00 12.89 17.77
C SER A 212 0.67 14.37 17.47
N VAL A 213 0.69 14.75 16.18
CA VAL A 213 0.27 16.09 15.75
C VAL A 213 -1.20 16.34 16.05
N ALA A 214 -2.09 15.41 15.68
CA ALA A 214 -3.53 15.57 15.90
C ALA A 214 -3.88 15.71 17.39
N LEU A 215 -3.25 14.93 18.27
CA LEU A 215 -3.44 15.02 19.72
C LEU A 215 -2.97 16.38 20.25
N ALA A 216 -1.78 16.83 19.84
CA ALA A 216 -1.23 18.12 20.25
C ALA A 216 -2.10 19.31 19.79
N GLU A 217 -2.55 19.32 18.54
CA GLU A 217 -3.43 20.36 17.99
C GLU A 217 -4.80 20.43 18.68
N ASN A 218 -5.23 19.34 19.31
CA ASN A 218 -6.48 19.26 20.08
C ASN A 218 -6.23 19.38 21.61
N GLY A 219 -5.06 19.87 22.01
CA GLY A 219 -4.76 20.20 23.41
C GLY A 219 -4.43 19.01 24.32
N VAL A 220 -4.21 17.81 23.77
CA VAL A 220 -3.81 16.62 24.53
C VAL A 220 -2.31 16.68 24.78
N ALA A 221 -1.89 17.26 25.90
CA ALA A 221 -0.48 17.42 26.23
C ALA A 221 0.13 16.13 26.82
N GLY A 222 1.40 15.87 26.49
CA GLY A 222 2.18 14.79 27.10
C GLY A 222 1.76 13.37 26.70
N ALA A 223 0.96 13.22 25.65
CA ALA A 223 0.61 11.93 25.08
C ALA A 223 1.81 11.29 24.37
N SER A 224 2.00 9.99 24.55
CA SER A 224 2.93 9.16 23.80
C SER A 224 2.14 8.23 22.89
N VAL A 225 2.53 8.15 21.62
CA VAL A 225 1.87 7.27 20.63
C VAL A 225 2.82 6.13 20.29
N ASP A 226 2.43 4.89 20.61
CA ASP A 226 3.07 3.68 20.15
C ASP A 226 2.21 3.01 19.07
N VAL A 227 2.81 2.73 17.92
CA VAL A 227 2.14 2.13 16.78
C VAL A 227 2.68 0.73 16.59
N GLN A 228 1.84 -0.25 16.88
CA GLN A 228 2.18 -1.65 16.79
C GLN A 228 1.60 -2.24 15.51
N THR A 229 2.48 -2.78 14.67
CA THR A 229 2.07 -3.54 13.50
C THR A 229 1.92 -5.00 13.89
N GLY A 230 0.68 -5.46 14.11
CA GLY A 230 0.36 -6.86 14.36
C GLY A 230 0.19 -7.65 13.05
N GLY A 231 0.04 -8.97 13.14
CA GLY A 231 -0.15 -9.89 12.00
C GLY A 231 -1.41 -9.66 11.15
N SER A 232 -2.24 -10.67 10.92
CA SER A 232 -3.42 -10.58 10.03
C SER A 232 -4.46 -9.50 10.39
N GLY A 233 -4.40 -8.93 11.61
CA GLY A 233 -5.36 -7.97 12.16
C GLY A 233 -5.10 -6.49 11.89
N GLY A 234 -4.02 -6.12 11.20
CA GLY A 234 -3.72 -4.73 10.87
C GLY A 234 -2.93 -3.96 11.95
N MET A 235 -3.01 -2.64 11.91
CA MET A 235 -2.27 -1.73 12.80
C MET A 235 -3.07 -1.44 14.07
N THR A 236 -2.43 -1.57 15.22
CA THR A 236 -3.00 -1.21 16.54
C THR A 236 -2.22 -0.01 17.08
N VAL A 237 -2.94 0.99 17.58
CA VAL A 237 -2.34 2.18 18.17
C VAL A 237 -2.56 2.18 19.67
N VAL A 238 -1.49 2.35 20.45
CA VAL A 238 -1.55 2.51 21.91
C VAL A 238 -1.14 3.95 22.23
N VAL A 239 -2.02 4.70 22.88
CA VAL A 239 -1.76 6.06 23.33
C VAL A 239 -1.64 6.08 24.84
N THR A 240 -0.48 6.46 25.36
CA THR A 240 -0.25 6.61 26.79
C THR A 240 -0.38 8.08 27.18
N LEU A 241 -1.28 8.37 28.12
CA LEU A 241 -1.51 9.70 28.68
C LEU A 241 -0.89 9.81 30.07
N ARG A 242 -0.34 10.98 30.39
CA ARG A 242 0.20 11.27 31.73
C ARG A 242 -0.85 11.75 32.72
N ASP A 243 -1.99 12.22 32.20
CA ASP A 243 -3.04 12.84 32.98
C ASP A 243 -4.41 12.39 32.44
N ALA A 244 -5.26 11.89 33.34
CA ALA A 244 -6.61 11.42 33.02
C ALA A 244 -7.50 12.53 32.46
N GLN A 245 -7.20 13.80 32.73
CA GLN A 245 -8.00 14.92 32.20
C GLN A 245 -8.06 14.93 30.66
N PHE A 246 -7.05 14.36 29.99
CA PHE A 246 -6.97 14.33 28.53
C PHE A 246 -7.62 13.12 27.89
N GLU A 247 -8.11 12.15 28.67
CA GLU A 247 -8.64 10.88 28.16
C GLU A 247 -9.81 11.09 27.19
N ALA A 248 -10.81 11.89 27.58
CA ALA A 248 -11.96 12.18 26.74
C ALA A 248 -11.57 12.88 25.42
N ALA A 249 -10.62 13.83 25.49
CA ALA A 249 -10.12 14.53 24.31
C ALA A 249 -9.34 13.59 23.38
N ALA A 250 -8.50 12.72 23.94
CA ALA A 250 -7.76 11.72 23.16
C ALA A 250 -8.71 10.75 22.44
N HIS A 251 -9.73 10.23 23.11
CA HIS A 251 -10.75 9.39 22.47
C HIS A 251 -11.49 10.12 21.34
N ALA A 252 -11.85 11.39 21.55
CA ALA A 252 -12.51 12.21 20.52
C ALA A 252 -11.62 12.49 19.30
N VAL A 253 -10.30 12.55 19.47
CA VAL A 253 -9.33 12.69 18.37
C VAL A 253 -9.15 11.37 17.63
N LEU A 254 -8.84 10.29 18.37
CA LEU A 254 -8.51 8.98 17.80
C LEU A 254 -9.71 8.34 17.12
N GLY A 255 -10.93 8.57 17.63
CA GLY A 255 -12.18 8.06 17.04
C GLY A 255 -12.49 8.60 15.63
N ARG A 256 -11.72 9.57 15.12
CA ARG A 256 -11.83 10.09 13.75
C ARG A 256 -11.07 9.23 12.72
N TYR A 257 -10.31 8.24 13.18
CA TYR A 257 -9.45 7.42 12.32
C TYR A 257 -9.92 5.96 12.27
N PRO A 258 -9.66 5.25 11.16
CA PRO A 258 -10.22 3.92 10.91
C PRO A 258 -9.38 2.75 11.49
N PHE A 259 -8.51 2.98 12.48
CA PHE A 259 -7.69 1.94 13.10
C PHE A 259 -8.14 1.62 14.53
N THR A 260 -7.81 0.41 14.99
CA THR A 260 -8.03 0.01 16.38
C THR A 260 -7.05 0.76 17.28
N PHE A 261 -7.55 1.33 18.38
CA PHE A 261 -6.72 2.03 19.34
C PHE A 261 -7.07 1.70 20.79
N THR A 262 -6.10 1.91 21.68
CA THR A 262 -6.24 1.83 23.14
C THR A 262 -5.63 3.08 23.77
N VAL A 263 -6.27 3.59 24.82
CA VAL A 263 -5.78 4.74 25.58
C VAL A 263 -5.50 4.28 27.01
N ASP A 264 -4.24 4.39 27.43
CA ASP A 264 -3.79 4.02 28.77
C ASP A 264 -3.39 5.28 29.54
N VAL A 265 -3.89 5.45 30.76
CA VAL A 265 -3.47 6.54 31.64
C VAL A 265 -2.41 6.03 32.61
N GLN A 266 -1.18 6.52 32.47
CA GLN A 266 -0.06 6.21 33.37
C GLN A 266 0.45 7.50 34.01
N PRO A 267 0.06 7.79 35.26
CA PRO A 267 0.62 8.91 36.01
C PRO A 267 2.14 8.71 36.18
N GLN A 268 2.94 9.76 36.01
CA GLN A 268 4.37 9.66 36.33
C GLN A 268 4.52 9.32 37.82
N ALA A 269 5.31 8.28 38.13
CA ALA A 269 5.78 8.07 39.49
C ALA A 269 6.68 9.25 39.88
N HIS A 270 6.39 9.84 41.05
CA HIS A 270 7.12 10.96 41.64
C HIS A 270 8.61 10.67 41.84
#